data_AF-T1G8P2-F1
#
_entry.id   AF-T1G8P2-F1
#
_cell.length_a   1.000
_cell.length_b   1.000
_cell.length_c   1.000
_cell.angle_alpha   90.00
_cell.angle_beta   90.00
_cell.angle_gamma   90.00
#
_symmetry.space_group_name_H-M   'P 1'
#
loop_
_entity.id
_entity.type
_entity.pdbx_description
1 polymer ?
#
loop_
_entity_poly.entity_id
_entity_poly.type
_entity_poly.pdbx_seq_one_letter_code
_entity_poly.pdbx_strand_id
1 'polypeptide(L)' 'AIVIRNGEKLNVRAEELVIGDVIEVKFGDRMPADMRVISAHGFKVDNSSLTGESEPQSRTSE' A
#
# COMPACT_ATOMS: atom_id res chain seq x y z
N ALA A 1 -6.70 7.38 0.88
CA ALA A 1 -6.20 6.01 1.13
C ALA A 1 -7.36 5.19 1.68
N ILE A 2 -7.52 3.94 1.24
CA ILE A 2 -8.58 3.07 1.75
C ILE A 2 -8.03 2.30 2.95
N VAL A 3 -8.52 2.62 4.14
CA VAL A 3 -8.18 1.96 5.39
C VAL A 3 -9.32 1.06 5.85
N ILE A 4 -8.98 -0.05 6.48
CA ILE A 4 -9.92 -0.95 7.14
C ILE A 4 -9.81 -0.74 8.66
N ARG A 5 -10.82 -0.11 9.26
CA ARG A 5 -10.93 0.11 10.72
C ARG A 5 -12.26 -0.47 11.18
N ASN A 6 -12.25 -1.24 12.28
CA ASN A 6 -13.45 -1.91 12.81
C ASN A 6 -14.21 -2.78 11.78
N GLY A 7 -13.51 -3.34 10.80
CA GLY A 7 -14.09 -4.13 9.71
C GLY A 7 -14.71 -3.33 8.56
N GLU A 8 -14.70 -1.99 8.64
CA GLU A 8 -15.26 -1.11 7.61
C GLU A 8 -14.17 -0.44 6.78
N LYS A 9 -14.46 -0.24 5.49
CA LYS A 9 -13.58 0.49 4.57
C LYS A 9 -13.87 1.98 4.63
N LEU A 10 -12.86 2.76 4.99
CA LEU A 10 -12.93 4.20 5.10
C LEU A 10 -11.94 4.84 4.12
N ASN A 11 -12.38 5.89 3.42
CA ASN A 11 -11.46 6.71 2.64
C ASN A 11 -10.99 7.87 3.50
N VAL A 12 -9.71 7.87 3.85
CA VAL A 12 -9.07 8.88 4.70
C VAL A 12 -7.94 9.56 3.93
N ARG A 13 -7.58 10.78 4.31
CA ARG A 13 -6.37 11.41 3.78
C ARG A 13 -5.13 10.65 4.26
N ALA A 14 -4.05 10.65 3.49
CA ALA A 14 -2.82 9.93 3.84
C ALA A 14 -2.21 10.45 5.16
N GLU A 15 -2.37 11.74 5.43
CA GLU A 15 -1.96 12.43 6.67
C GLU A 15 -2.76 11.99 7.92
N GLU A 16 -3.86 11.27 7.76
CA GLU A 16 -4.68 10.73 8.87
C GLU A 16 -4.37 9.25 9.16
N LEU A 17 -3.38 8.67 8.47
CA LEU A 17 -2.92 7.31 8.72
C LEU A 17 -2.11 7.23 10.01
N VAL A 18 -2.31 6.16 10.76
CA VAL A 18 -1.58 5.88 12.00
C VAL A 18 -0.96 4.48 11.98
N ILE A 19 0.06 4.27 12.81
CA ILE A 19 0.67 2.96 12.99
C ILE A 19 -0.39 1.96 13.46
N GLY A 20 -0.49 0.84 12.74
CA GLY A 20 -1.47 -0.22 13.01
C GLY A 20 -2.67 -0.20 12.07
N ASP A 21 -2.83 0.82 11.22
CA ASP A 21 -3.85 0.80 10.17
C ASP A 21 -3.61 -0.34 9.17
N VAL A 22 -4.70 -1.01 8.78
CA VAL A 22 -4.72 -1.95 7.66
C VAL A 22 -5.18 -1.20 6.42
N ILE A 23 -4.38 -1.20 5.36
CA ILE A 23 -4.63 -0.42 4.14
C ILE A 23 -4.88 -1.38 2.98
N GLU A 24 -5.95 -1.13 2.21
CA GLU A 24 -6.18 -1.79 0.92
C GLU A 24 -5.55 -0.95 -0.19
N VAL A 25 -4.70 -1.59 -0.99
CA VAL A 25 -3.98 -0.96 -2.11
C VAL A 25 -4.41 -1.61 -3.42
N LYS A 26 -4.74 -0.80 -4.42
CA LYS A 26 -5.15 -1.25 -5.75
C LYS A 26 -4.19 -0.76 -6.83
N PHE A 27 -4.33 -1.34 -8.02
CA PHE A 27 -3.59 -0.90 -9.19
C PHE A 27 -3.86 0.59 -9.47
N GLY A 28 -2.78 1.36 -9.66
CA GLY A 28 -2.83 2.80 -9.89
C GLY A 28 -2.78 3.64 -8.61
N ASP A 29 -2.91 3.05 -7.42
CA ASP A 29 -2.75 3.77 -6.18
C ASP A 29 -1.28 4.10 -5.92
N ARG A 30 -1.03 5.34 -5.47
CA ARG A 30 0.26 5.70 -4.88
C ARG A 30 0.31 5.16 -3.45
N MET A 31 1.46 4.61 -3.04
CA MET A 31 1.65 4.16 -1.67
C MET A 31 1.50 5.35 -0.71
N PRO A 32 0.54 5.33 0.24
CA PRO A 32 0.27 6.48 1.10
C PRO A 32 1.22 6.58 2.30
N ALA A 33 1.89 5.48 2.65
CA ALA A 33 2.87 5.37 3.72
C ALA A 33 3.81 4.17 3.44
N ASP A 34 4.86 4.03 4.22
CA ASP A 34 5.62 2.78 4.27
C ASP A 34 4.79 1.71 5.00
N MET A 35 4.68 0.54 4.39
CA MET A 35 3.75 -0.50 4.82
C MET A 35 4.43 -1.87 4.80
N ARG A 36 3.98 -2.76 5.69
CA ARG A 36 4.28 -4.19 5.63
C ARG A 36 3.17 -4.91 4.88
N VAL A 37 3.55 -5.75 3.91
CA VAL A 37 2.59 -6.54 3.14
C VAL A 37 2.17 -7.75 3.97
N ILE A 38 0.87 -7.83 4.29
CA ILE A 38 0.29 -8.96 5.04
C ILE A 38 -0.48 -9.93 4.14
N SER A 39 -0.88 -9.49 2.94
CA SER A 39 -1.55 -10.30 1.91
C SER A 39 -1.36 -9.64 0.54
N ALA A 40 -1.19 -10.43 -0.52
CA ALA A 40 -0.94 -9.93 -1.87
C ALA A 40 -1.48 -10.87 -2.96
N HIS A 41 -2.05 -10.29 -4.02
CA HIS A 41 -2.49 -11.00 -5.21
C HIS A 41 -2.01 -10.25 -6.46
N GLY A 42 -0.97 -10.75 -7.12
CA GLY A 42 -0.38 -10.08 -8.29
C GLY A 42 0.16 -8.67 -7.97
N PHE A 43 0.53 -8.42 -6.71
CA PHE A 43 0.92 -7.09 -6.24
C PHE A 43 2.33 -6.75 -6.75
N LYS A 44 2.42 -5.74 -7.61
CA LYS A 44 3.66 -5.19 -8.15
C LYS A 44 3.71 -3.69 -7.91
N VAL A 45 4.90 -3.19 -7.59
CA VAL A 45 5.14 -1.78 -7.26
C VAL A 45 6.28 -1.23 -8.09
N ASP A 46 6.13 0.01 -8.55
CA ASP A 46 7.22 0.78 -9.16
C ASP A 46 8.07 1.41 -8.05
N ASN A 47 9.35 1.00 -7.97
CA ASN A 47 10.31 1.55 -7.01
C ASN A 47 11.31 2.51 -7.67
N SER A 48 11.05 3.03 -8.87
CA SER A 48 11.96 3.94 -9.59
C SER A 48 12.38 5.15 -8.78
N SER A 49 11.50 5.65 -7.91
CA SER A 49 11.81 6.76 -6.99
C SER A 49 12.89 6.40 -5.95
N LEU A 50 13.12 5.11 -5.68
CA LEU A 50 14.11 4.61 -4.72
C LEU A 50 15.35 4.02 -5.40
N THR A 51 15.18 3.35 -6.54
CA THR A 51 16.25 2.59 -7.21
C THR A 51 16.69 3.18 -8.53
N GLY A 52 15.89 4.07 -9.14
CA GLY A 52 16.08 4.56 -10.51
C GLY A 52 15.53 3.64 -11.59
N GLU A 53 15.08 2.42 -11.24
CA GLU A 53 14.59 1.42 -12.19
C GLU A 53 13.05 1.37 -12.20
N SER A 54 12.44 1.51 -13.37
CA SER A 54 10.97 1.50 -13.53
C SER A 54 10.36 0.11 -13.71
N GLU A 55 11.16 -0.96 -13.67
CA GLU A 55 10.63 -2.31 -13.80
C GLU A 55 9.78 -2.68 -12.56
N PRO A 56 8.49 -3.04 -12.73
CA PRO A 56 7.61 -3.34 -11.61
C PRO A 56 8.08 -4.55 -10.79
N GLN A 57 8.30 -4.34 -9.50
CA GLN A 57 8.79 -5.36 -8.58
C GLN A 57 7.65 -6.02 -7.81
N SER A 58 7.62 -7.36 -7.81
CA SER A 58 6.61 -8.13 -7.07
C SER A 58 6.79 -8.00 -5.56
N ARG A 59 5.68 -7.96 -4.83
CA ARG A 59 5.64 -7.98 -3.37
C ARG A 59 4.78 -9.13 -2.88
N THR A 60 5.25 -9.83 -1.85
CA THR A 60 4.58 -10.96 -1.21
C THR A 60 4.39 -10.66 0.28
N SER A 61 3.54 -11.44 0.95
CA SER A 61 3.34 -11.31 2.40
C SER A 61 4.62 -11.65 3.18
N GLU A 62 4.91 -10.88 4.22
CA GLU A 62 6.02 -11.08 5.16
C GLU A 62 5.53 -11.20 6.60
#